data_AF-A0A241VBA3-F1
#
_entry.id   AF-A0A241VBA3-F1
#
_cell.length_a   1.000
_cell.length_b   1.000
_cell.length_c   1.000
_cell.angle_alpha   90.00
_cell.angle_beta   90.00
_cell.angle_gamma   90.00
#
_symmetry.space_group_name_H-M   'P 1'
#
loop_
_entity.id
_entity.type
_entity.pdbx_description
1 polymer ?
#
loop_
_entity_poly.entity_id
_entity_poly.type
_entity_poly.pdbx_seq_one_letter_code
_entity_poly.pdbx_strand_id
1 'polypeptide(L)' 'MKVKIMKMYLKPFTSHHKIGALKRIFKLFVFGTIKLSELKRTYLAILNLERYLERLKKI' A
#
# COMPACT_ATOMS: atom_id res chain seq x y z
N MET A 1 -21.36 -17.39 -12.31
CA MET A 1 -20.06 -16.85 -11.87
C MET A 1 -20.30 -15.83 -10.74
N LYS A 2 -20.05 -16.19 -9.48
CA LYS A 2 -20.14 -15.22 -8.37
C LYS A 2 -18.89 -14.35 -8.41
N VAL A 3 -19.00 -13.15 -8.97
CA VAL A 3 -17.98 -12.11 -8.81
C VAL A 3 -17.96 -11.77 -7.32
N LYS A 4 -16.96 -12.29 -6.60
CA LYS A 4 -16.70 -11.93 -5.21
C LYS A 4 -16.18 -10.50 -5.24
N ILE A 5 -17.09 -9.52 -5.24
CA ILE A 5 -16.77 -8.11 -5.06
C ILE A 5 -15.90 -8.08 -3.81
N MET A 6 -14.61 -7.80 -4.00
CA MET A 6 -13.65 -7.76 -2.91
C MET A 6 -14.12 -6.62 -2.01
N LYS A 7 -14.87 -6.95 -0.95
CA LYS A 7 -15.28 -6.01 0.10
C LYS A 7 -14.00 -5.25 0.46
N MET A 8 -13.90 -4.01 0.00
CA MET A 8 -12.81 -3.13 0.40
C MET A 8 -13.03 -2.94 1.90
N TYR A 9 -12.32 -3.74 2.70
CA TYR A 9 -12.46 -3.70 4.15
C TYR A 9 -12.18 -2.26 4.58
N LEU A 10 -13.21 -1.63 5.15
CA LEU A 10 -13.20 -0.33 5.82
C LEU A 10 -12.27 -0.31 7.05
N LYS A 11 -11.51 -1.37 7.31
CA LYS A 11 -10.55 -1.39 8.40
C LYS A 11 -9.46 -0.35 8.14
N PRO A 12 -9.20 0.54 9.11
CA PRO A 12 -8.10 1.49 9.04
C PRO A 12 -6.78 0.78 8.77
N PHE A 13 -5.88 1.46 8.05
CA PHE A 13 -4.51 0.97 7.89
C PHE A 13 -3.79 0.96 9.25
N THR A 14 -3.24 -0.18 9.62
CA THR A 14 -2.37 -0.35 10.79
C THR A 14 -1.07 0.46 10.66
N SER A 15 -0.39 0.71 11.78
CA SER A 15 0.93 1.34 11.78
C SER A 15 1.97 0.53 11.00
N HIS A 16 1.83 -0.80 10.98
CA HIS A 16 2.70 -1.67 10.17
C HIS A 16 2.58 -1.36 8.68
N HIS A 17 1.36 -1.23 8.14
CA HIS A 17 1.13 -0.84 6.75
C HIS A 17 1.74 0.54 6.44
N LYS A 18 1.53 1.52 7.32
CA LYS A 18 2.02 2.89 7.12
C LYS A 18 3.55 2.94 7.09
N ILE A 19 4.21 2.27 8.04
CA ILE A 19 5.68 2.21 8.11
C ILE A 19 6.26 1.45 6.91
N GLY A 20 5.67 0.33 6.52
CA GLY A 20 6.08 -0.42 5.32
C GLY A 20 5.96 0.43 4.05
N ALA A 21 4.84 1.13 3.90
CA ALA A 21 4.60 2.02 2.77
C ALA A 21 5.58 3.20 2.73
N LEU A 22 5.86 3.82 3.89
CA LEU A 22 6.84 4.90 4.01
C LEU A 22 8.25 4.44 3.62
N LYS A 23 8.70 3.26 4.08
CA LYS A 23 10.03 2.73 3.71
C LYS A 23 10.17 2.51 2.21
N ARG A 24 9.13 1.95 1.56
CA ARG A 24 9.15 1.69 0.11
C ARG A 24 9.06 2.96 -0.71
N ILE A 25 8.20 3.90 -0.35
CA ILE A 25 8.07 5.16 -1.09
C ILE A 25 9.31 6.03 -0.94
N PHE A 26 9.92 6.04 0.26
CA PHE A 26 11.19 6.72 0.47
C PHE A 26 12.28 6.17 -0.45
N LYS A 27 12.37 4.85 -0.58
CA LYS A 27 13.29 4.19 -1.52
C LYS A 27 13.03 4.67 -2.97
N LEU A 28 11.79 4.62 -3.44
CA LEU A 28 11.43 5.07 -4.80
C LEU A 28 11.73 6.57 -5.02
N PHE A 29 11.53 7.39 -4.00
CA PHE A 29 11.83 8.81 -4.08
C PHE A 29 13.34 9.06 -4.17
N VAL A 30 14.15 8.40 -3.34
CA VAL A 30 15.62 8.51 -3.35
C VAL A 30 16.22 7.99 -4.67
N PHE A 31 15.66 6.93 -5.25
CA PHE A 31 16.08 6.43 -6.57
C PHE A 31 15.53 7.27 -7.74
N GLY A 32 14.85 8.39 -7.48
CA GLY A 32 14.30 9.26 -8.52
C GLY A 32 13.20 8.61 -9.37
N THR A 33 12.60 7.50 -8.88
CA THR A 33 11.62 6.72 -9.62
C THR A 33 10.23 7.34 -9.61
N ILE A 34 9.98 8.29 -8.69
CA ILE A 34 8.73 9.03 -8.56
C ILE A 34 9.01 10.50 -8.29
N LYS A 35 8.15 11.38 -8.82
CA LYS A 35 8.20 12.81 -8.54
C LYS A 35 7.44 13.13 -7.25
N LEU A 36 7.73 14.29 -6.66
CA LEU A 36 7.01 14.78 -5.47
C LEU A 36 5.49 14.89 -5.71
N SER A 37 5.09 15.27 -6.93
CA SER A 37 3.69 15.33 -7.35
C SER A 37 2.98 13.99 -7.32
N GLU A 38 3.71 12.88 -7.48
CA GLU A 38 3.17 11.52 -7.51
C GLU A 38 3.13 10.90 -6.11
N LEU A 39 3.80 11.51 -5.12
CA LEU A 39 4.04 10.96 -3.80
C LEU A 39 2.75 10.50 -3.11
N LYS A 40 1.71 11.34 -3.09
CA LYS A 40 0.42 10.99 -2.46
C LYS A 40 -0.24 9.77 -3.10
N ARG A 41 -0.25 9.71 -4.44
CA ARG A 41 -0.88 8.62 -5.19
C ARG A 41 -0.09 7.33 -5.02
N THR A 42 1.23 7.40 -5.13
CA THR A 42 2.14 6.26 -4.93
C THR A 42 2.05 5.75 -3.51
N TYR A 43 1.97 6.63 -2.50
CA TYR A 43 1.81 6.22 -1.11
C TYR A 43 0.54 5.41 -0.89
N LEU A 44 -0.61 5.88 -1.41
CA LEU A 44 -1.87 5.15 -1.29
C LEU A 44 -1.83 3.79 -2.01
N ALA A 45 -1.17 3.70 -3.16
CA ALA A 45 -1.00 2.44 -3.87
C ALA A 45 -0.17 1.44 -3.06
N ILE A 46 0.96 1.87 -2.50
CA ILE A 46 1.82 1.04 -1.67
C ILE A 46 1.13 0.66 -0.36
N LEU A 47 0.35 1.55 0.24
CA LEU A 47 -0.41 1.27 1.46
C LEU A 47 -1.44 0.14 1.25
N ASN A 48 -2.06 0.10 0.06
CA ASN A 48 -2.92 -1.01 -0.34
C ASN A 48 -2.13 -2.31 -0.59
N LEU A 49 -0.93 -2.21 -1.16
CA LEU A 49 -0.02 -3.35 -1.33
C LEU A 49 0.37 -3.95 0.02
N GLU A 50 0.77 -3.13 1.00
CA GLU A 50 1.11 -3.61 2.36
C GLU A 50 -0.05 -4.37 3.00
N ARG A 51 -1.27 -3.84 2.85
CA ARG A 51 -2.49 -4.52 3.30
C ARG A 51 -2.73 -5.86 2.61
N TYR A 52 -2.42 -5.95 1.32
CA TYR A 52 -2.54 -7.20 0.57
C TYR A 52 -1.47 -8.22 1.03
N LEU A 53 -0.24 -7.78 1.25
CA LEU A 53 0.83 -8.62 1.77
C LEU A 53 0.53 -9.15 3.18
N GLU A 54 -0.06 -8.33 4.07
CA GLU A 54 -0.50 -8.79 5.40
C GLU A 54 -1.53 -9.92 5.26
N ARG A 55 -2.45 -9.83 4.29
CA ARG A 55 -3.43 -10.89 4.04
C ARG A 55 -2.80 -12.17 3.52
N LEU A 56 -1.83 -12.07 2.62
CA LEU A 56 -1.12 -13.23 2.10
C LEU A 56 -0.31 -13.95 3.17
N LYS A 57 0.29 -13.23 4.13
CA LYS A 57 1.01 -13.83 5.27
C LYS A 57 0.11 -14.49 6.31
N LYS A 58 -1.19 -14.20 6.30
CA LYS A 58 -2.20 -14.82 7.19
C LYS A 58 -2.79 -16.11 6.61
N ILE A 59 -2.33 -16.54 5.43
CA ILE A 59 -2.60 -17.84 4.82
C ILE A 59 -1.36 -18.71 5.05
#